data_AF-E9V0Y0-F1
#
_entry.id   AF-E9V0Y0-F1
#
_cell.length_a   1.000
_cell.length_b   1.000
_cell.length_c   1.000
_cell.angle_alpha   90.00
_cell.angle_beta   90.00
_cell.angle_gamma   90.00
#
_symmetry.space_group_name_H-M   'P 1'
#
loop_
_entity.id
_entity.type
_entity.pdbx_description
1 polymer ?
#
loop_
_entity_poly.entity_id
_entity_poly.type
_entity_poly.pdbx_seq_one_letter_code
_entity_poly.pdbx_strand_id
1 'polypeptide(L)'
;MSRPTRESAAGRAYLDLQNRARRERRRTQDLLTMYVVERWLARMSASPYAGDFVLKGGMLLASFGSRRPTTDADALARNMPADESAVAARVVEIAGLADPDDGVVYLTETVKTAMIRDDALYSGVRVTMDATLGTAQLKLKLDINFGDPVTPEPSVVELPALRPGAPPVRILGYPIATVLAEKISTAIDLGPASTRVRDWADIYTLVTTHDLDGAEVSAAVAATMNFRGVVVRSLSEAIGDLVKVRASAYVAYRRGLGADGEHLPATFEEVVETAVRFADPVLSAGTPGAAQWRAEARTWS
;
A
#
# COMPACT_ATOMS: atom_id res chain seq x y z
N MET A 1 31.30 2.44 -14.78
CA MET A 1 30.89 1.61 -13.62
C MET A 1 31.16 0.15 -13.95
N SER A 2 31.76 -0.62 -13.03
CA SER A 2 32.02 -2.05 -13.20
C SER A 2 30.71 -2.86 -13.17
N ARG A 3 30.70 -4.01 -13.86
CA ARG A 3 29.55 -4.91 -13.89
C ARG A 3 29.29 -5.47 -12.47
N PRO A 4 28.02 -5.59 -12.02
CA PRO A 4 27.72 -6.19 -10.71
C PRO A 4 28.27 -7.62 -10.60
N THR A 5 28.98 -7.93 -9.51
CA THR A 5 29.48 -9.28 -9.15
C THR A 5 28.77 -9.78 -7.89
N ARG A 6 28.77 -11.10 -7.62
CA ARG A 6 28.18 -11.64 -6.37
C ARG A 6 29.09 -11.47 -5.13
N GLU A 7 30.24 -10.83 -5.27
CA GLU A 7 31.21 -10.63 -4.19
C GLU A 7 30.70 -9.63 -3.15
N SER A 8 29.97 -8.59 -3.58
CA SER A 8 29.36 -7.60 -2.69
C SER A 8 27.87 -7.86 -2.42
N ALA A 9 27.37 -7.38 -1.29
CA ALA A 9 25.93 -7.42 -0.96
C ALA A 9 25.09 -6.72 -2.03
N ALA A 10 25.54 -5.54 -2.49
CA ALA A 10 24.88 -4.77 -3.53
C ALA A 10 24.78 -5.54 -4.86
N GLY A 11 25.85 -6.22 -5.26
CA GLY A 11 25.86 -7.00 -6.48
C GLY A 11 25.03 -8.29 -6.38
N ARG A 12 25.03 -8.97 -5.21
CA ARG A 12 24.10 -10.10 -4.95
C ARG A 12 22.65 -9.67 -5.08
N ALA A 13 22.25 -8.63 -4.35
CA ALA A 13 20.90 -8.10 -4.37
C ALA A 13 20.47 -7.68 -5.78
N TYR A 14 21.32 -6.92 -6.49
CA TYR A 14 21.05 -6.51 -7.87
C TYR A 14 20.83 -7.71 -8.81
N LEU A 15 21.71 -8.71 -8.77
CA LEU A 15 21.64 -9.87 -9.65
C LEU A 15 20.44 -10.78 -9.31
N ASP A 16 20.12 -10.94 -8.02
CA ASP A 16 18.96 -11.73 -7.58
C ASP A 16 17.65 -11.10 -8.08
N LEU A 17 17.51 -9.78 -7.92
CA LEU A 17 16.35 -9.02 -8.37
C LEU A 17 16.28 -8.95 -9.90
N GLN A 18 17.40 -8.80 -10.59
CA GLN A 18 17.44 -8.86 -12.06
C GLN A 18 16.98 -10.23 -12.58
N ASN A 19 17.46 -11.31 -11.96
CA ASN A 19 17.07 -12.67 -12.35
C ASN A 19 15.59 -12.92 -12.07
N ARG A 20 15.07 -12.44 -10.93
CA ARG A 20 13.65 -12.51 -10.60
C ARG A 20 12.81 -11.75 -11.62
N ALA A 21 13.15 -10.50 -11.94
CA ALA A 21 12.45 -9.68 -12.93
C ALA A 21 12.36 -10.38 -14.30
N ARG A 22 13.45 -10.99 -14.76
CA ARG A 22 13.47 -11.76 -16.02
C ARG A 22 12.51 -12.94 -15.99
N ARG A 23 12.51 -13.73 -14.91
CA ARG A 23 11.60 -14.88 -14.75
C ARG A 23 10.13 -14.45 -14.72
N GLU A 24 9.84 -13.36 -14.01
CA GLU A 24 8.49 -12.79 -13.88
C GLU A 24 8.07 -11.95 -15.11
N ARG A 25 8.95 -11.77 -16.10
CA ARG A 25 8.74 -10.89 -17.28
C ARG A 25 8.40 -9.43 -16.89
N ARG A 26 9.03 -8.94 -15.83
CA ARG A 26 8.88 -7.57 -15.31
C ARG A 26 10.13 -6.75 -15.55
N ARG A 27 10.01 -5.42 -15.41
CA ARG A 27 11.18 -4.53 -15.53
C ARG A 27 12.02 -4.64 -14.27
N THR A 28 13.32 -4.87 -14.43
CA THR A 28 14.29 -4.93 -13.32
C THR A 28 14.21 -3.69 -12.43
N GLN A 29 14.05 -2.51 -13.03
CA GLN A 29 13.91 -1.25 -12.30
C GLN A 29 12.77 -1.26 -11.27
N ASP A 30 11.64 -1.89 -11.59
CA ASP A 30 10.48 -1.92 -10.68
C ASP A 30 10.81 -2.72 -9.40
N LEU A 31 11.50 -3.85 -9.53
CA LEU A 31 11.96 -4.65 -8.38
C LEU A 31 13.06 -3.94 -7.59
N LEU A 32 14.00 -3.26 -8.25
CA LEU A 32 15.06 -2.51 -7.58
C LEU A 32 14.47 -1.34 -6.76
N THR A 33 13.51 -0.60 -7.33
CA THR A 33 12.82 0.49 -6.62
C THR A 33 12.05 -0.02 -5.40
N MET A 34 11.26 -1.09 -5.55
CA MET A 34 10.55 -1.68 -4.39
C MET A 34 11.53 -2.18 -3.32
N TYR A 35 12.68 -2.71 -3.72
CA TYR A 35 13.69 -3.18 -2.79
C TYR A 35 14.32 -2.03 -1.99
N VAL A 36 14.58 -0.87 -2.61
CA VAL A 36 15.03 0.32 -1.86
C VAL A 36 14.02 0.74 -0.79
N VAL A 37 12.72 0.66 -1.07
CA VAL A 37 11.68 0.94 -0.08
C VAL A 37 11.64 -0.14 1.00
N GLU A 38 11.64 -1.42 0.61
CA GLU A 38 11.62 -2.57 1.53
C GLU A 38 12.82 -2.55 2.51
N ARG A 39 14.00 -2.18 2.03
CA ARG A 39 15.21 -2.12 2.87
C ARG A 39 15.19 -0.94 3.84
N TRP A 40 14.57 0.18 3.48
CA TRP A 40 14.34 1.27 4.42
C TRP A 40 13.36 0.82 5.52
N LEU A 41 12.28 0.12 5.14
CA LEU A 41 11.33 -0.46 6.11
C LEU A 41 12.00 -1.50 7.02
N ALA A 42 12.94 -2.30 6.50
CA ALA A 42 13.71 -3.24 7.30
C ALA A 42 14.59 -2.54 8.34
N ARG A 43 15.31 -1.48 7.95
CA ARG A 43 16.08 -0.64 8.88
C ARG A 43 15.18 0.03 9.92
N MET A 44 14.01 0.53 9.52
CA MET A 44 13.01 1.12 10.42
C MET A 44 12.53 0.09 11.46
N SER A 45 12.15 -1.10 11.00
CA SER A 45 11.70 -2.22 11.84
C SER A 45 12.75 -2.66 12.87
N ALA A 46 14.04 -2.61 12.52
CA ALA A 46 15.15 -2.95 13.41
C ALA A 46 15.62 -1.79 14.31
N SER A 47 15.03 -0.61 14.17
CA SER A 47 15.42 0.61 14.91
C SER A 47 14.57 0.84 16.16
N PRO A 48 14.97 1.78 17.04
CA PRO A 48 14.09 2.26 18.13
C PRO A 48 12.76 2.86 17.64
N TYR A 49 12.64 3.15 16.34
CA TYR A 49 11.48 3.79 15.71
C TYR A 49 10.46 2.81 15.14
N ALA A 50 10.58 1.51 15.42
CA ALA A 50 9.67 0.48 14.90
C ALA A 50 8.19 0.74 15.20
N GLY A 51 7.89 1.47 16.30
CA GLY A 51 6.54 1.87 16.70
C GLY A 51 6.05 3.20 16.10
N ASP A 52 6.91 3.93 15.39
CA ASP A 52 6.65 5.30 14.95
C ASP A 52 6.08 5.38 13.53
N PHE A 53 6.05 4.26 12.82
CA PHE A 53 5.45 4.16 11.49
C PHE A 53 4.54 2.95 11.39
N VAL A 54 3.36 3.14 10.80
CA VAL A 54 2.44 2.07 10.43
C VAL A 54 2.34 2.04 8.91
N LEU A 55 2.77 0.93 8.31
CA LEU A 55 2.75 0.72 6.87
C LEU A 55 1.31 0.68 6.35
N LYS A 56 1.05 1.40 5.26
CA LYS A 56 -0.22 1.38 4.54
C LYS A 56 0.00 1.35 3.03
N GLY A 57 -1.08 1.52 2.27
CA GLY A 57 -1.03 1.68 0.82
C GLY A 57 -0.52 0.43 0.09
N GLY A 58 0.15 0.65 -1.05
CA GLY A 58 0.47 -0.42 -2.01
C GLY A 58 1.48 -1.46 -1.50
N MET A 59 2.47 -1.03 -0.72
CA MET A 59 3.49 -1.94 -0.16
C MET A 59 2.87 -2.91 0.86
N LEU A 60 1.90 -2.45 1.66
CA LEU A 60 1.21 -3.27 2.66
C LEU A 60 0.51 -4.48 2.03
N LEU A 61 -0.10 -4.32 0.84
CA LEU A 61 -0.91 -5.37 0.22
C LEU A 61 -0.14 -6.68 -0.04
N ALA A 62 1.18 -6.61 -0.17
CA ALA A 62 2.02 -7.80 -0.29
C ALA A 62 1.98 -8.69 0.96
N SER A 63 1.72 -8.14 2.15
CA SER A 63 1.52 -8.92 3.40
C SER A 63 0.19 -9.67 3.43
N PHE A 64 -0.77 -9.28 2.59
CA PHE A 64 -2.07 -9.94 2.41
C PHE A 64 -2.10 -10.83 1.17
N GLY A 65 -0.93 -11.29 0.69
CA GLY A 65 -0.82 -12.13 -0.51
C GLY A 65 -1.06 -11.40 -1.84
N SER A 66 -1.36 -10.10 -1.83
CA SER A 66 -1.66 -9.30 -3.03
C SER A 66 -0.50 -8.37 -3.39
N ARG A 67 0.61 -8.94 -3.87
CA ARG A 67 1.72 -8.11 -4.36
C ARG A 67 1.39 -7.56 -5.74
N ARG A 68 1.54 -6.24 -5.88
CA ARG A 68 1.55 -5.56 -7.17
C ARG A 68 2.71 -4.58 -7.24
N PRO A 69 3.10 -4.12 -8.44
CA PRO A 69 4.10 -3.08 -8.56
C PRO A 69 3.70 -1.82 -7.77
N THR A 70 4.61 -1.31 -6.96
CA THR A 70 4.48 -0.05 -6.23
C THR A 70 5.86 0.63 -6.19
N THR A 71 5.90 1.95 -6.22
CA THR A 71 7.18 2.70 -6.31
C THR A 71 7.47 3.52 -5.07
N ASP A 72 6.49 3.62 -4.19
CA ASP A 72 6.49 4.31 -2.92
C ASP A 72 6.00 3.38 -1.81
N ALA A 73 6.32 3.75 -0.57
CA ALA A 73 5.57 3.31 0.60
C ALA A 73 4.77 4.49 1.15
N ASP A 74 3.53 4.19 1.50
CA ASP A 74 2.68 5.05 2.31
C ASP A 74 2.79 4.59 3.77
N ALA A 75 2.93 5.51 4.70
CA ALA A 75 2.95 5.20 6.13
C ALA A 75 2.18 6.24 6.94
N LEU A 76 1.56 5.81 8.03
CA LEU A 76 1.08 6.69 9.08
C LEU A 76 2.20 6.87 10.11
N ALA A 77 2.62 8.11 10.35
CA ALA A 77 3.55 8.44 11.41
C ALA A 77 2.84 8.55 12.77
N ARG A 78 3.54 8.09 13.81
CA ARG A 78 3.17 8.16 15.22
C ARG A 78 4.36 8.69 16.02
N ASN A 79 4.09 9.24 17.20
CA ASN A 79 5.12 9.68 18.16
C ASN A 79 6.15 10.68 17.59
N MET A 80 5.77 11.45 16.58
CA MET A 80 6.58 12.55 16.05
C MET A 80 5.68 13.69 15.61
N PRO A 81 6.19 14.94 15.57
CA PRO A 81 5.43 16.05 15.07
C PRO A 81 5.21 15.95 13.55
N ALA A 82 4.08 16.50 13.09
CA ALA A 82 3.72 16.58 11.68
C ALA A 82 4.44 17.75 11.00
N ASP A 83 5.77 17.75 11.03
CA ASP A 83 6.60 18.77 10.40
C ASP A 83 7.67 18.16 9.49
N GLU A 84 7.97 18.86 8.39
CA GLU A 84 8.91 18.38 7.37
C GLU A 84 10.30 18.08 7.94
N SER A 85 10.76 18.88 8.90
CA SER A 85 12.12 18.78 9.44
C SER A 85 12.30 17.56 10.34
N ALA A 86 11.33 17.28 11.23
CA ALA A 86 11.33 16.09 12.08
C ALA A 86 11.19 14.81 11.25
N VAL A 87 10.30 14.83 10.24
CA VAL A 87 10.15 13.71 9.31
C VAL A 87 11.43 13.45 8.53
N ALA A 88 12.05 14.49 7.97
CA ALA A 88 13.31 14.37 7.25
C ALA A 88 14.41 13.79 8.13
N ALA A 89 14.59 14.34 9.34
CA ALA A 89 15.58 13.89 10.30
C ALA A 89 15.39 12.41 10.64
N ARG A 90 14.15 11.99 10.90
CA ARG A 90 13.83 10.60 11.21
C ARG A 90 14.12 9.65 10.04
N VAL A 91 13.71 10.03 8.84
CA VAL A 91 13.94 9.21 7.64
C VAL A 91 15.43 9.07 7.33
N VAL A 92 16.20 10.15 7.49
CA VAL A 92 17.66 10.17 7.35
C VAL A 92 18.33 9.28 8.38
N GLU A 93 17.92 9.35 9.65
CA GLU A 93 18.51 8.54 10.70
C GLU A 93 18.31 7.05 10.45
N ILE A 94 17.08 6.64 10.08
CA ILE A 94 16.77 5.26 9.70
C ILE A 94 17.59 4.82 8.47
N ALA A 95 17.68 5.70 7.46
CA ALA A 95 18.46 5.43 6.26
C ALA A 95 19.96 5.27 6.56
N GLY A 96 20.48 5.93 7.59
CA GLY A 96 21.87 5.84 8.04
C GLY A 96 22.22 4.55 8.80
N LEU A 97 21.23 3.77 9.24
CA LEU A 97 21.47 2.50 9.92
C LEU A 97 22.15 1.48 9.00
N ALA A 98 23.16 0.78 9.52
CA ALA A 98 23.89 -0.21 8.75
C ALA A 98 23.11 -1.53 8.63
N ASP A 99 22.97 -2.03 7.41
CA ASP A 99 22.58 -3.40 7.10
C ASP A 99 23.63 -3.97 6.13
N PRO A 100 24.54 -4.86 6.60
CA PRO A 100 25.66 -5.33 5.78
C PRO A 100 25.23 -6.22 4.61
N ASP A 101 24.00 -6.73 4.61
CA ASP A 101 23.51 -7.71 3.65
C ASP A 101 22.56 -7.12 2.60
N ASP A 102 22.02 -5.93 2.82
CA ASP A 102 21.06 -5.34 1.88
C ASP A 102 21.70 -4.71 0.62
N GLY A 103 22.91 -4.17 0.75
CA GLY A 103 23.67 -3.53 -0.32
C GLY A 103 23.13 -2.19 -0.81
N VAL A 104 22.18 -1.57 -0.11
CA VAL A 104 21.60 -0.27 -0.47
C VAL A 104 22.38 0.85 0.21
N VAL A 105 22.77 1.85 -0.58
CA VAL A 105 23.36 3.09 -0.06
C VAL A 105 22.36 4.22 -0.26
N TYR A 106 21.83 4.76 0.83
CA TYR A 106 21.00 5.96 0.81
C TYR A 106 21.89 7.20 0.88
N LEU A 107 21.69 8.14 -0.04
CA LEU A 107 22.42 9.41 -0.11
C LEU A 107 21.69 10.44 0.76
N THR A 108 21.90 10.39 2.06
CA THR A 108 21.11 11.13 3.06
C THR A 108 21.10 12.65 2.85
N GLU A 109 22.19 13.20 2.29
CA GLU A 109 22.33 14.62 1.95
C GLU A 109 21.41 15.07 0.81
N THR A 110 20.83 14.13 0.06
CA THR A 110 19.91 14.40 -1.04
C THR A 110 18.44 14.44 -0.60
N VAL A 111 18.17 14.30 0.70
CA VAL A 111 16.81 14.29 1.24
C VAL A 111 16.06 15.57 0.83
N LYS A 112 14.84 15.39 0.33
CA LYS A 112 13.91 16.47 0.02
C LYS A 112 12.55 16.13 0.57
N THR A 113 11.91 17.10 1.18
CA THR A 113 10.53 17.00 1.65
C THR A 113 9.62 17.92 0.85
N ALA A 114 8.35 17.56 0.79
CA ALA A 114 7.29 18.44 0.36
C ALA A 114 6.01 18.12 1.13
N MET A 115 5.30 19.16 1.57
CA MET A 115 3.96 18.99 2.14
C MET A 115 3.00 18.44 1.08
N ILE A 116 2.29 17.38 1.44
CA ILE A 116 1.12 16.89 0.72
C ILE A 116 -0.07 17.60 1.35
N ARG A 117 -0.74 18.46 0.57
CA ARG A 117 -1.98 19.13 0.96
C ARG A 117 -3.12 18.43 0.22
N ASP A 118 -3.92 17.66 0.93
CA ASP A 118 -5.28 17.33 0.48
C ASP A 118 -6.22 18.41 1.06
N ASP A 119 -7.23 18.81 0.29
CA ASP A 119 -8.14 19.94 0.58
C ASP A 119 -8.97 19.81 1.88
N ALA A 120 -8.73 18.80 2.70
CA ALA A 120 -9.31 18.61 4.01
C ALA A 120 -8.26 18.09 5.01
N LEU A 121 -8.01 18.88 6.07
CA LEU A 121 -7.51 18.50 7.41
C LEU A 121 -6.20 17.70 7.57
N TYR A 122 -5.59 17.15 6.52
CA TYR A 122 -4.41 16.29 6.63
C TYR A 122 -3.17 16.93 6.04
N SER A 123 -2.15 17.07 6.87
CA SER A 123 -0.80 17.31 6.42
C SER A 123 -0.13 15.96 6.22
N GLY A 124 0.29 15.67 5.00
CA GLY A 124 1.26 14.61 4.74
C GLY A 124 2.62 15.23 4.43
N VAL A 125 3.69 14.46 4.60
CA VAL A 125 5.04 14.81 4.15
C VAL A 125 5.49 13.77 3.15
N ARG A 126 5.72 14.20 1.91
CA ARG A 126 6.41 13.39 0.91
C ARG A 126 7.90 13.54 1.12
N VAL A 127 8.60 12.43 1.32
CA VAL A 127 10.05 12.38 1.40
C VAL A 127 10.61 11.70 0.16
N THR A 128 11.61 12.32 -0.44
CA THR A 128 12.42 11.69 -1.48
C THR A 128 13.89 11.74 -1.13
N MET A 129 14.62 10.67 -1.44
CA MET A 129 16.05 10.56 -1.18
C MET A 129 16.67 9.68 -2.26
N ASP A 130 17.81 10.08 -2.80
CA ASP A 130 18.51 9.27 -3.80
C ASP A 130 19.17 8.07 -3.12
N ALA A 131 19.23 6.95 -3.84
CA ALA A 131 19.81 5.71 -3.34
C ALA A 131 20.53 4.96 -4.47
N THR A 132 21.51 4.13 -4.11
CA THR A 132 22.22 3.30 -5.08
C THR A 132 22.17 1.83 -4.68
N LEU A 133 22.15 0.95 -5.69
CA LEU A 133 22.23 -0.49 -5.53
C LEU A 133 23.02 -1.10 -6.69
N GLY A 134 24.26 -1.49 -6.43
CA GLY A 134 25.18 -1.93 -7.47
C GLY A 134 25.43 -0.81 -8.49
N THR A 135 25.00 -1.01 -9.75
CA THR A 135 25.09 0.02 -10.80
C THR A 135 23.83 0.85 -10.96
N ALA A 136 22.76 0.57 -10.20
CA ALA A 136 21.50 1.29 -10.32
C ALA A 136 21.51 2.58 -9.48
N GLN A 137 21.00 3.64 -10.10
CA GLN A 137 20.62 4.89 -9.44
C GLN A 137 19.10 4.85 -9.23
N LEU A 138 18.67 4.99 -8.00
CA LEU A 138 17.31 4.75 -7.52
C LEU A 138 16.88 5.93 -6.64
N LYS A 139 15.59 5.98 -6.32
CA LYS A 139 15.03 6.99 -5.42
C LYS A 139 14.14 6.29 -4.41
N LEU A 140 14.40 6.52 -3.13
CA LEU A 140 13.46 6.26 -2.05
C LEU A 140 12.36 7.30 -2.14
N LYS A 141 11.09 6.86 -2.13
CA LYS A 141 9.92 7.71 -2.03
C LYS A 141 9.03 7.20 -0.90
N LEU A 142 8.76 8.06 0.08
CA LEU A 142 7.88 7.78 1.21
C LEU A 142 6.82 8.87 1.29
N ASP A 143 5.56 8.49 1.39
CA ASP A 143 4.45 9.41 1.67
C ASP A 143 3.98 9.16 3.11
N ILE A 144 4.21 10.13 4.00
CA ILE A 144 4.00 9.99 5.44
C ILE A 144 2.82 10.85 5.85
N ASN A 145 1.74 10.21 6.30
CA ASN A 145 0.53 10.87 6.77
C ASN A 145 0.47 10.91 8.30
N PHE A 146 -0.42 11.74 8.84
CA PHE A 146 -0.59 11.95 10.28
C PHE A 146 -2.06 11.96 10.67
N GLY A 147 -2.35 11.42 11.85
CA GLY A 147 -3.66 11.52 12.48
C GLY A 147 -4.74 10.59 11.94
N ASP A 148 -4.49 9.84 10.86
CA ASP A 148 -5.46 8.88 10.31
C ASP A 148 -5.91 7.89 11.40
N PRO A 149 -7.23 7.67 11.59
CA PRO A 149 -7.72 6.64 12.49
C PRO A 149 -7.39 5.28 11.90
N VAL A 150 -6.89 4.38 12.75
CA VAL A 150 -6.68 2.97 12.40
C VAL A 150 -7.61 2.16 13.28
N THR A 151 -8.52 1.43 12.66
CA THR A 151 -9.56 0.64 13.34
C THR A 151 -9.74 -0.70 12.62
N PRO A 152 -9.49 -1.83 13.29
CA PRO A 152 -8.95 -1.98 14.65
C PRO A 152 -7.52 -1.43 14.76
N GLU A 153 -6.89 -1.51 15.93
CA GLU A 153 -5.54 -1.00 16.12
C GLU A 153 -4.52 -1.64 15.14
N PRO A 154 -3.43 -0.93 14.79
CA PRO A 154 -2.38 -1.50 13.94
C PRO A 154 -1.84 -2.82 14.50
N SER A 155 -1.61 -3.79 13.61
CA SER A 155 -1.04 -5.09 13.98
C SER A 155 0.28 -5.32 13.26
N VAL A 156 1.11 -6.20 13.82
CA VAL A 156 2.37 -6.60 13.16
C VAL A 156 2.04 -7.47 11.96
N VAL A 157 2.47 -7.05 10.78
CA VAL A 157 2.37 -7.79 9.52
C VAL A 157 3.75 -8.25 9.05
N GLU A 158 3.77 -9.33 8.28
CA GLU A 158 4.98 -9.82 7.63
C GLU A 158 5.00 -9.37 6.16
N LEU A 159 5.86 -8.40 5.84
CA LEU A 159 6.10 -7.99 4.47
C LEU A 159 7.07 -8.98 3.81
N PRO A 160 6.65 -9.77 2.81
CA PRO A 160 7.51 -10.81 2.23
C PRO A 160 8.71 -10.18 1.52
N ALA A 161 9.89 -10.76 1.71
CA ALA A 161 11.11 -10.23 1.12
C ALA A 161 11.12 -10.34 -0.42
N LEU A 162 11.68 -9.32 -1.07
CA LEU A 162 11.85 -9.32 -2.52
C LEU A 162 13.00 -10.22 -2.96
N ARG A 163 14.02 -10.38 -2.12
CA ARG A 163 15.14 -11.30 -2.37
C ARG A 163 14.78 -12.73 -1.95
N PRO A 164 15.03 -13.73 -2.81
CA PRO A 164 14.86 -15.14 -2.43
C PRO A 164 15.70 -15.49 -1.19
N GLY A 165 15.09 -16.21 -0.24
CA GLY A 165 15.76 -16.71 0.96
C GLY A 165 16.02 -15.67 2.06
N ALA A 166 15.66 -14.39 1.85
CA ALA A 166 15.71 -13.39 2.91
C ALA A 166 14.46 -13.48 3.81
N PRO A 167 14.58 -13.19 5.12
CA PRO A 167 13.43 -13.20 6.03
C PRO A 167 12.46 -12.05 5.71
N PRO A 168 11.16 -12.21 6.00
CA PRO A 168 10.20 -11.13 5.86
C PRO A 168 10.52 -9.96 6.81
N VAL A 169 10.06 -8.77 6.46
CA VAL A 169 10.16 -7.58 7.33
C VAL A 169 8.92 -7.52 8.21
N ARG A 170 9.11 -7.58 9.53
CA ARG A 170 8.01 -7.48 10.52
C ARG A 170 7.79 -6.01 10.87
N ILE A 171 6.61 -5.47 10.57
CA ILE A 171 6.31 -4.05 10.70
C ILE A 171 4.87 -3.84 11.15
N LEU A 172 4.56 -2.74 11.86
CA LEU A 172 3.16 -2.37 12.07
C LEU A 172 2.51 -2.05 10.72
N GLY A 173 1.33 -2.62 10.47
CA GLY A 173 0.55 -2.40 9.27
C GLY A 173 -0.90 -2.06 9.58
N TYR A 174 -1.58 -1.44 8.63
CA TYR A 174 -3.04 -1.27 8.72
C TYR A 174 -3.71 -2.65 8.66
N PRO A 175 -4.72 -2.92 9.50
CA PRO A 175 -5.57 -4.09 9.33
C PRO A 175 -6.37 -3.97 8.03
N ILE A 176 -6.78 -5.11 7.46
CA ILE A 176 -7.52 -5.15 6.18
C ILE A 176 -8.79 -4.31 6.26
N ALA A 177 -9.49 -4.33 7.40
CA ALA A 177 -10.68 -3.51 7.64
C ALA A 177 -10.41 -2.01 7.43
N THR A 178 -9.31 -1.46 7.96
CA THR A 178 -8.93 -0.05 7.74
C THR A 178 -8.56 0.21 6.27
N VAL A 179 -7.84 -0.71 5.62
CA VAL A 179 -7.49 -0.55 4.19
C VAL A 179 -8.76 -0.49 3.32
N LEU A 180 -9.73 -1.35 3.59
CA LEU A 180 -11.02 -1.36 2.91
C LEU A 180 -11.82 -0.09 3.23
N ALA A 181 -11.86 0.34 4.50
CA ALA A 181 -12.55 1.55 4.92
C ALA A 181 -12.02 2.81 4.20
N GLU A 182 -10.70 2.98 4.10
CA GLU A 182 -10.09 4.09 3.38
C GLU A 182 -10.48 4.09 1.89
N LYS A 183 -10.46 2.92 1.25
CA LYS A 183 -10.78 2.80 -0.18
C LYS A 183 -12.26 3.00 -0.46
N ILE A 184 -13.16 2.45 0.37
CA ILE A 184 -14.61 2.63 0.27
C ILE A 184 -14.98 4.09 0.50
N SER A 185 -14.42 4.73 1.54
CA SER A 185 -14.62 6.15 1.81
C SER A 185 -14.21 7.02 0.62
N THR A 186 -13.01 6.79 0.05
CA THR A 186 -12.55 7.50 -1.15
C THR A 186 -13.44 7.22 -2.38
N ALA A 187 -13.92 5.99 -2.56
CA ALA A 187 -14.79 5.64 -3.68
C ALA A 187 -16.13 6.40 -3.61
N ILE A 188 -16.69 6.57 -2.41
CA ILE A 188 -17.94 7.30 -2.19
C ILE A 188 -17.76 8.81 -2.39
N ASP A 189 -16.67 9.36 -1.86
CA ASP A 189 -16.34 10.78 -1.92
C ASP A 189 -16.10 11.24 -3.36
N LEU A 190 -15.29 10.49 -4.12
CA LEU A 190 -15.00 10.80 -5.53
C LEU A 190 -16.15 10.42 -6.48
N GLY A 191 -16.95 9.40 -6.13
CA GLY A 191 -18.05 8.89 -6.93
C GLY A 191 -17.69 8.68 -8.41
N PRO A 192 -18.51 9.15 -9.37
CA PRO A 192 -18.29 8.94 -10.80
C PRO A 192 -17.03 9.63 -11.35
N ALA A 193 -16.49 10.63 -10.65
CA ALA A 193 -15.29 11.34 -11.07
C ALA A 193 -14.00 10.54 -10.83
N SER A 194 -14.04 9.51 -9.98
CA SER A 194 -12.85 8.73 -9.59
C SER A 194 -12.09 8.19 -10.81
N THR A 195 -10.78 8.42 -10.82
CA THR A 195 -9.83 7.82 -11.79
C THR A 195 -9.14 6.57 -11.21
N ARG A 196 -9.41 6.23 -9.94
CA ARG A 196 -8.65 5.28 -9.15
C ARG A 196 -9.10 3.82 -9.37
N VAL A 197 -9.04 3.33 -10.61
CA VAL A 197 -9.39 1.92 -10.95
C VAL A 197 -8.60 0.88 -10.15
N ARG A 198 -7.40 1.25 -9.70
CA ARG A 198 -6.55 0.45 -8.81
C ARG A 198 -7.19 0.22 -7.45
N ASP A 199 -7.88 1.20 -6.86
CA ASP A 199 -8.50 1.03 -5.55
C ASP A 199 -9.63 0.00 -5.59
N TRP A 200 -10.38 -0.04 -6.70
CA TRP A 200 -11.39 -1.07 -6.96
C TRP A 200 -10.79 -2.46 -7.12
N ALA A 201 -9.66 -2.58 -7.83
CA ALA A 201 -8.95 -3.85 -7.95
C ALA A 201 -8.38 -4.33 -6.59
N ASP A 202 -7.86 -3.40 -5.77
CA ASP A 202 -7.40 -3.70 -4.42
C ASP A 202 -8.57 -4.16 -3.53
N ILE A 203 -9.73 -3.48 -3.56
CA ILE A 203 -10.95 -3.90 -2.84
C ILE A 203 -11.36 -5.30 -3.28
N TYR A 204 -11.54 -5.53 -4.59
CA TYR A 204 -11.91 -6.83 -5.13
C TYR A 204 -10.96 -7.93 -4.66
N THR A 205 -9.66 -7.69 -4.73
CA THR A 205 -8.67 -8.69 -4.34
C THR A 205 -8.81 -9.03 -2.86
N LEU A 206 -8.90 -8.03 -1.98
CA LEU A 206 -9.01 -8.25 -0.53
C LEU A 206 -10.30 -9.00 -0.17
N VAL A 207 -11.45 -8.58 -0.71
CA VAL A 207 -12.75 -9.20 -0.38
C VAL A 207 -12.93 -10.58 -1.03
N THR A 208 -12.15 -10.95 -2.03
CA THR A 208 -12.23 -12.29 -2.64
C THR A 208 -11.19 -13.27 -2.10
N THR A 209 -10.30 -12.82 -1.21
CA THR A 209 -9.21 -13.65 -0.65
C THR A 209 -9.22 -13.73 0.87
N HIS A 210 -10.01 -12.91 1.56
CA HIS A 210 -10.06 -12.87 3.02
C HIS A 210 -11.51 -12.88 3.51
N ASP A 211 -11.77 -13.77 4.46
CA ASP A 211 -12.97 -13.67 5.30
C ASP A 211 -12.83 -12.46 6.23
N LEU A 212 -13.92 -11.73 6.45
CA LEU A 212 -13.89 -10.46 7.16
C LEU A 212 -15.02 -10.38 8.19
N ASP A 213 -14.68 -9.89 9.38
CA ASP A 213 -15.65 -9.66 10.44
C ASP A 213 -16.47 -8.39 10.14
N GLY A 214 -17.80 -8.53 10.15
CA GLY A 214 -18.70 -7.45 9.83
C GLY A 214 -18.63 -6.28 10.80
N ALA A 215 -18.49 -6.54 12.09
CA ALA A 215 -18.45 -5.51 13.11
C ALA A 215 -17.14 -4.72 13.01
N GLU A 216 -16.03 -5.41 12.75
CA GLU A 216 -14.72 -4.82 12.53
C GLU A 216 -14.73 -3.87 11.32
N VAL A 217 -15.21 -4.33 10.15
CA VAL A 217 -15.22 -3.49 8.95
C VAL A 217 -16.20 -2.33 9.09
N SER A 218 -17.38 -2.53 9.68
CA SER A 218 -18.33 -1.44 9.96
C SER A 218 -17.72 -0.38 10.88
N ALA A 219 -17.03 -0.79 11.95
CA ALA A 219 -16.35 0.14 12.85
C ALA A 219 -15.25 0.92 12.12
N ALA A 220 -14.47 0.25 11.29
CA ALA A 220 -13.43 0.88 10.47
C ALA A 220 -14.01 1.92 9.51
N VAL A 221 -15.06 1.55 8.76
CA VAL A 221 -15.74 2.45 7.81
C VAL A 221 -16.31 3.66 8.53
N ALA A 222 -17.00 3.47 9.66
CA ALA A 222 -17.57 4.56 10.44
C ALA A 222 -16.47 5.52 10.96
N ALA A 223 -15.38 4.98 11.53
CA ALA A 223 -14.27 5.78 12.03
C ALA A 223 -13.60 6.59 10.90
N THR A 224 -13.30 5.96 9.76
CA THR A 224 -12.68 6.62 8.61
C THR A 224 -13.58 7.67 7.98
N MET A 225 -14.88 7.39 7.78
CA MET A 225 -15.81 8.35 7.18
C MET A 225 -16.06 9.56 8.06
N ASN A 226 -16.26 9.34 9.37
CA ASN A 226 -16.43 10.42 10.34
C ASN A 226 -15.20 11.34 10.36
N PHE A 227 -14.01 10.74 10.38
CA PHE A 227 -12.76 11.49 10.35
C PHE A 227 -12.61 12.32 9.08
N ARG A 228 -12.92 11.75 7.91
CA ARG A 228 -12.79 12.39 6.59
C ARG A 228 -13.96 13.33 6.24
N GLY A 229 -15.01 13.39 7.05
CA GLY A 229 -16.21 14.17 6.76
C GLY A 229 -17.01 13.65 5.54
N VAL A 230 -16.86 12.37 5.19
CA VAL A 230 -17.58 11.77 4.05
C VAL A 230 -18.98 11.39 4.48
N VAL A 231 -19.99 11.89 3.75
CA VAL A 231 -21.40 11.54 3.99
C VAL A 231 -21.63 10.09 3.61
N VAL A 232 -22.10 9.30 4.58
CA VAL A 232 -22.44 7.89 4.38
C VAL A 232 -23.63 7.78 3.43
N ARG A 233 -23.44 7.00 2.36
CA ARG A 233 -24.45 6.56 1.40
C ARG A 233 -24.02 5.21 0.83
N SER A 234 -24.92 4.48 0.18
CA SER A 234 -24.55 3.22 -0.46
C SER A 234 -23.49 3.46 -1.55
N LEU A 235 -22.57 2.51 -1.71
CA LEU A 235 -21.55 2.58 -2.74
C LEU A 235 -22.19 2.48 -4.13
N SER A 236 -23.23 1.66 -4.29
CA SER A 236 -23.99 1.54 -5.53
C SER A 236 -24.63 2.86 -5.98
N GLU A 237 -25.18 3.66 -5.07
CA GLU A 237 -25.71 4.99 -5.40
C GLU A 237 -24.59 6.01 -5.67
N ALA A 238 -23.46 5.91 -4.97
CA ALA A 238 -22.39 6.89 -5.06
C ALA A 238 -21.64 6.89 -6.39
N ILE A 239 -21.53 5.73 -7.06
CA ILE A 239 -20.65 5.56 -8.21
C ILE A 239 -21.23 6.03 -9.55
N GLY A 240 -22.55 6.11 -9.69
CA GLY A 240 -23.21 6.48 -10.96
C GLY A 240 -22.66 5.69 -12.16
N ASP A 241 -22.31 6.38 -13.25
CA ASP A 241 -21.82 5.78 -14.50
C ASP A 241 -20.34 5.35 -14.48
N LEU A 242 -19.69 5.26 -13.31
CA LEU A 242 -18.25 4.96 -13.17
C LEU A 242 -17.83 3.72 -13.97
N VAL A 243 -18.63 2.65 -13.92
CA VAL A 243 -18.34 1.37 -14.60
C VAL A 243 -18.13 1.61 -16.10
N LYS A 244 -19.06 2.34 -16.72
CA LYS A 244 -19.01 2.68 -18.14
C LYS A 244 -17.83 3.59 -18.47
N VAL A 245 -17.63 4.64 -17.66
CA VAL A 245 -16.58 5.65 -17.89
C VAL A 245 -15.17 5.07 -17.73
N ARG A 246 -14.98 4.08 -16.84
CA ARG A 246 -13.65 3.55 -16.48
C ARG A 246 -13.36 2.14 -16.99
N ALA A 247 -14.26 1.51 -17.73
CA ALA A 247 -14.05 0.16 -18.30
C ALA A 247 -12.72 0.04 -19.08
N SER A 248 -12.43 0.98 -19.98
CA SER A 248 -11.20 0.96 -20.78
C SER A 248 -9.93 1.19 -19.93
N ALA A 249 -10.02 2.08 -18.94
CA ALA A 249 -8.92 2.34 -18.01
C ALA A 249 -8.61 1.12 -17.14
N TYR A 250 -9.64 0.41 -16.68
CA TYR A 250 -9.49 -0.85 -15.94
C TYR A 250 -8.82 -1.93 -16.79
N VAL A 251 -9.27 -2.14 -18.04
CA VAL A 251 -8.65 -3.12 -18.95
C VAL A 251 -7.17 -2.80 -19.19
N ALA A 252 -6.84 -1.52 -19.40
CA ALA A 252 -5.46 -1.08 -19.55
C ALA A 252 -4.64 -1.31 -18.28
N TYR A 253 -5.21 -1.03 -17.10
CA TYR A 253 -4.60 -1.28 -15.80
C TYR A 253 -4.32 -2.78 -15.57
N ARG A 254 -5.33 -3.64 -15.74
CA ARG A 254 -5.21 -5.10 -15.62
C ARG A 254 -4.13 -5.66 -16.56
N ARG A 255 -4.11 -5.22 -17.81
CA ARG A 255 -3.06 -5.60 -18.77
C ARG A 255 -1.67 -5.16 -18.31
N GLY A 256 -1.56 -3.97 -17.72
CA GLY A 256 -0.31 -3.41 -17.19
C GLY A 256 0.24 -4.18 -15.98
N LEU A 257 -0.61 -4.88 -15.22
CA LEU A 257 -0.18 -5.76 -14.13
C LEU A 257 0.48 -7.05 -14.62
N GLY A 258 0.20 -7.48 -15.85
CA GLY A 258 0.72 -8.76 -16.37
C GLY A 258 0.22 -9.93 -15.53
N ALA A 259 1.14 -10.79 -15.06
CA ALA A 259 0.81 -11.95 -14.22
C ALA A 259 0.12 -11.55 -12.90
N ASP A 260 0.47 -10.39 -12.33
CA ASP A 260 -0.15 -9.90 -11.08
C ASP A 260 -1.62 -9.46 -11.27
N GLY A 261 -2.13 -9.45 -12.51
CA GLY A 261 -3.52 -9.10 -12.83
C GLY A 261 -4.37 -10.28 -13.30
N GLU A 262 -3.83 -11.50 -13.32
CA GLU A 262 -4.53 -12.68 -13.85
C GLU A 262 -5.72 -13.10 -12.97
N HIS A 263 -5.64 -12.88 -11.66
CA HIS A 263 -6.74 -13.15 -10.72
C HIS A 263 -7.89 -12.14 -10.80
N LEU A 264 -7.66 -10.99 -11.45
CA LEU A 264 -8.67 -9.95 -11.60
C LEU A 264 -9.64 -10.31 -12.76
N PRO A 265 -10.95 -10.04 -12.59
CA PRO A 265 -11.96 -10.23 -13.63
C PRO A 265 -11.62 -9.54 -14.95
N ALA A 266 -12.14 -10.07 -16.06
CA ALA A 266 -11.91 -9.48 -17.37
C ALA A 266 -12.60 -8.11 -17.53
N THR A 267 -13.74 -7.91 -16.86
CA THR A 267 -14.55 -6.68 -16.96
C THR A 267 -14.47 -5.87 -15.66
N PHE A 268 -14.62 -4.55 -15.79
CA PHE A 268 -14.67 -3.67 -14.62
C PHE A 268 -15.99 -3.82 -13.85
N GLU A 269 -17.05 -4.21 -14.55
CA GLU A 269 -18.38 -4.45 -13.99
C GLU A 269 -18.33 -5.52 -12.88
N GLU A 270 -17.74 -6.69 -13.14
CA GLU A 270 -17.65 -7.75 -12.12
C GLU A 270 -16.85 -7.32 -10.87
N VAL A 271 -15.78 -6.53 -11.08
CA VAL A 271 -14.99 -5.95 -9.98
C VAL A 271 -15.84 -5.03 -9.11
N VAL A 272 -16.58 -4.12 -9.75
CA VAL A 272 -17.43 -3.14 -9.06
C VAL A 272 -18.62 -3.81 -8.39
N GLU A 273 -19.29 -4.75 -9.06
CA GLU A 273 -20.42 -5.50 -8.49
C GLU A 273 -20.01 -6.28 -7.23
N THR A 274 -18.83 -6.90 -7.24
CA THR A 274 -18.30 -7.62 -6.06
C THR A 274 -17.98 -6.65 -4.92
N ALA A 275 -17.38 -5.51 -5.23
CA ALA A 275 -17.08 -4.47 -4.23
C ALA A 275 -18.36 -3.85 -3.65
N VAL A 276 -19.40 -3.61 -4.46
CA VAL A 276 -20.71 -3.13 -4.03
C VAL A 276 -21.41 -4.15 -3.13
N ARG A 277 -21.42 -5.43 -3.53
CA ARG A 277 -22.00 -6.52 -2.73
C ARG A 277 -21.37 -6.63 -1.34
N PHE A 278 -20.07 -6.38 -1.25
CA PHE A 278 -19.38 -6.31 0.02
C PHE A 278 -19.74 -5.04 0.81
N ALA A 279 -19.61 -3.86 0.18
CA ALA A 279 -19.61 -2.57 0.86
C ALA A 279 -21.02 -2.07 1.26
N ASP A 280 -22.04 -2.26 0.43
CA ASP A 280 -23.37 -1.71 0.68
C ASP A 280 -23.99 -2.23 2.00
N PRO A 281 -23.89 -3.53 2.34
CA PRO A 281 -24.28 -4.01 3.66
C PRO A 281 -23.53 -3.32 4.81
N VAL A 282 -22.23 -3.03 4.64
CA VAL A 282 -21.37 -2.36 5.65
C VAL A 282 -21.74 -0.89 5.86
N LEU A 283 -22.22 -0.24 4.80
CA LEU A 283 -22.61 1.16 4.80
C LEU A 283 -24.05 1.36 5.30
N SER A 284 -24.83 0.29 5.40
CA SER A 284 -26.21 0.31 5.85
C SER A 284 -26.28 0.22 7.38
N ALA A 285 -27.15 1.03 8.00
CA ALA A 285 -27.28 1.06 9.45
C ALA A 285 -27.66 -0.32 10.02
N GLY A 286 -26.83 -0.85 10.92
CA GLY A 286 -27.08 -2.11 11.62
C GLY A 286 -26.62 -3.38 10.90
N THR A 287 -26.02 -3.27 9.70
CA THR A 287 -25.43 -4.40 8.96
C THR A 287 -23.99 -4.11 8.55
N PRO A 288 -23.18 -5.14 8.27
CA PRO A 288 -23.40 -6.56 8.49
C PRO A 288 -23.47 -6.96 9.99
N GLY A 289 -23.24 -6.03 10.93
CA GLY A 289 -23.35 -6.33 12.36
C GLY A 289 -22.39 -7.46 12.74
N ALA A 290 -22.90 -8.53 13.37
CA ALA A 290 -22.10 -9.70 13.73
C ALA A 290 -21.88 -10.72 12.58
N ALA A 291 -22.33 -10.43 11.35
CA ALA A 291 -22.16 -11.35 10.22
C ALA A 291 -20.71 -11.42 9.76
N GLN A 292 -20.36 -12.51 9.08
CA GLN A 292 -19.04 -12.76 8.52
C GLN A 292 -19.11 -12.69 7.00
N TRP A 293 -18.20 -11.96 6.39
CA TRP A 293 -18.00 -12.05 4.95
C TRP A 293 -17.22 -13.32 4.64
N ARG A 294 -17.75 -14.12 3.72
CA ARG A 294 -17.09 -15.32 3.19
C ARG A 294 -16.52 -14.99 1.82
N ALA A 295 -15.19 -14.92 1.71
CA ALA A 295 -14.51 -14.53 0.49
C ALA A 295 -14.82 -15.46 -0.69
N GLU A 296 -14.84 -16.77 -0.44
CA GLU A 296 -15.10 -17.79 -1.45
C GLU A 296 -16.53 -17.68 -2.02
N ALA A 297 -17.53 -17.50 -1.12
CA ALA A 297 -18.93 -17.37 -1.51
C ALA A 297 -19.29 -15.95 -2.00
N ARG A 298 -18.45 -14.96 -1.69
CA ARG A 298 -18.69 -13.53 -1.91
C ARG A 298 -20.02 -13.05 -1.30
N THR A 299 -20.28 -13.45 -0.06
CA THR A 299 -21.52 -13.12 0.66
C THR A 299 -21.27 -12.90 2.14
N TRP A 300 -22.11 -12.06 2.77
CA TRP A 300 -22.27 -12.01 4.22
C TRP A 300 -23.11 -13.20 4.70
N SER A 301 -22.67 -13.88 5.76
CA SER A 301 -23.32 -15.02 6.40
C SER A 301 -23.39 -14.86 7.91
#